data_AF-A0A7C2IBR4-F1
#
_entry.id   AF-A0A7C2IBR4-F1
#
_cell.length_a   1.000
_cell.length_b   1.000
_cell.length_c   1.000
_cell.angle_alpha   90.00
_cell.angle_beta   90.00
_cell.angle_gamma   90.00
#
_symmetry.space_group_name_H-M   'P 1'
#
loop_
_entity.id
_entity.type
_entity.pdbx_description
1 polymer ?
#
loop_
_entity_poly.entity_id
_entity_poly.type
_entity_poly.pdbx_seq_one_letter_code
_entity_poly.pdbx_strand_id
1 'polypeptide(L)'
;MAAYRLLVVDHAVEMGGAEVILLQFLEKLDRGLFDPGLACPHEGPLTQRVRRMGVHVYLGHPSPRLLRIKRDSLGGGGPAALAYPLDLMVSAARLAALIRRGRFHLVL
;
A
#
# COMPACT_ATOMS: atom_id res chain seq x y z
N MET A 1 -9.59 -16.94 15.20
CA MET A 1 -9.19 -16.63 13.81
C MET A 1 -10.07 -15.47 13.36
N ALA A 2 -9.49 -14.44 12.74
CA ALA A 2 -10.29 -13.31 12.26
C ALA A 2 -11.22 -13.74 11.11
N ALA A 3 -12.42 -13.14 11.04
CA ALA A 3 -13.40 -13.47 10.01
C ALA A 3 -13.02 -12.88 8.64
N TYR A 4 -12.38 -11.70 8.63
CA TYR A 4 -12.04 -10.98 7.41
C TYR A 4 -10.56 -10.59 7.39
N ARG A 5 -9.97 -10.60 6.20
CA ARG A 5 -8.60 -10.12 5.96
C ARG A 5 -8.67 -8.75 5.30
N LEU A 6 -8.06 -7.74 5.92
CA LEU A 6 -8.05 -6.35 5.46
C LEU A 6 -6.66 -5.99 4.95
N LEU A 7 -6.55 -5.40 3.76
CA LEU A 7 -5.31 -4.80 3.28
C LEU A 7 -5.47 -3.29 3.22
N VAL A 8 -4.67 -2.54 3.98
CA VAL A 8 -4.53 -1.10 3.79
C VAL A 8 -3.36 -0.85 2.85
N VAL A 9 -3.55 -0.06 1.81
CA VAL A 9 -2.52 0.33 0.86
C VAL A 9 -2.15 1.78 1.10
N ASP A 10 -0.91 2.02 1.50
CA ASP A 10 -0.38 3.37 1.67
C ASP A 10 0.86 3.58 0.82
N HIS A 11 0.88 4.71 0.12
CA HIS A 11 1.99 5.11 -0.73
C HIS A 11 3.02 5.95 0.02
N ALA A 12 2.65 6.53 1.16
CA ALA A 12 3.55 7.25 2.05
C ALA A 12 4.12 6.29 3.10
N VAL A 13 5.41 6.42 3.37
CA VAL A 13 6.08 5.67 4.46
C VAL A 13 6.50 6.59 5.61
N GLU A 14 6.54 7.90 5.33
CA GLU A 14 6.82 8.96 6.28
C GLU A 14 5.59 9.29 7.10
N MET A 15 5.79 9.76 8.32
CA MET A 15 4.68 10.11 9.20
C MET A 15 4.08 11.47 8.83
N GLY A 16 2.82 11.48 8.43
CA GLY A 16 1.98 12.66 8.29
C GLY A 16 0.66 12.52 9.06
N GLY A 17 -0.28 13.44 8.81
CA GLY A 17 -1.57 13.45 9.50
C GLY A 17 -2.44 12.22 9.18
N ALA A 18 -2.39 11.75 7.93
CA ALA A 18 -3.15 10.58 7.50
C ALA A 18 -2.59 9.30 8.15
N GLU A 19 -1.27 9.17 8.22
CA GLU A 19 -0.57 8.01 8.77
C GLU A 19 -0.77 7.91 10.30
N VAL A 20 -0.85 9.05 10.99
CA VAL A 20 -1.23 9.08 12.41
C VAL A 20 -2.65 8.55 12.62
N ILE A 21 -3.61 8.96 11.79
CA ILE A 21 -4.99 8.48 11.86
C ILE A 21 -5.05 6.99 11.51
N LEU A 22 -4.29 6.53 10.50
CA LEU A 22 -4.19 5.13 10.13
C LEU A 22 -3.68 4.28 11.29
N LEU A 23 -2.64 4.72 12.00
CA LEU A 23 -2.15 4.02 13.19
C LEU A 23 -3.22 3.93 14.28
N GLN A 24 -3.93 5.02 14.55
CA GLN A 24 -5.03 5.02 15.53
C GLN A 24 -6.17 4.08 15.12
N PHE A 25 -6.48 4.01 13.82
CA PHE A 25 -7.46 3.08 13.28
C PHE A 25 -7.00 1.63 13.49
N LEU A 26 -5.77 1.30 13.10
CA LEU A 26 -5.22 -0.06 13.26
C LEU A 26 -5.12 -0.47 14.73
N GLU A 27 -4.88 0.48 15.64
CA GLU A 27 -4.81 0.23 17.08
C GLU A 27 -6.17 -0.15 17.66
N LYS A 28 -7.24 0.50 17.19
CA LYS A 28 -8.61 0.29 17.66
C LYS A 28 -9.37 -0.78 16.86
N LEU A 29 -8.77 -1.31 15.80
CA LEU A 29 -9.39 -2.32 14.95
C LEU A 29 -9.62 -3.61 15.73
N ASP A 30 -10.86 -4.12 15.68
CA ASP A 30 -11.21 -5.42 16.26
C ASP A 30 -10.43 -6.55 15.56
N ARG A 31 -9.45 -7.12 16.27
CA ARG A 31 -8.59 -8.21 15.78
C ARG A 31 -9.27 -9.58 15.77
N GLY A 32 -10.41 -9.72 16.45
CA GLY A 32 -11.28 -10.89 16.37
C GLY A 32 -12.10 -10.90 15.08
N LEU A 33 -12.42 -9.72 14.54
CA LEU A 33 -13.17 -9.57 13.29
C LEU A 33 -12.25 -9.41 12.07
N PHE A 34 -11.16 -8.64 12.19
CA PHE A 34 -10.27 -8.30 11.09
C PHE A 34 -8.80 -8.71 11.34
N ASP A 35 -8.19 -9.32 10.33
CA ASP A 35 -6.74 -9.56 10.20
C ASP A 35 -6.16 -8.51 9.23
N PRO A 36 -5.66 -7.37 9.73
CA PRO A 36 -5.12 -6.32 8.88
C PRO A 36 -3.70 -6.65 8.39
N GLY A 37 -3.40 -6.20 7.18
CA GLY A 37 -2.07 -6.04 6.63
C GLY A 37 -1.91 -4.65 6.04
N LEU A 38 -0.67 -4.18 5.93
CA LEU A 38 -0.32 -2.91 5.30
C LEU A 38 0.54 -3.18 4.06
N ALA A 39 0.19 -2.61 2.92
CA ALA A 39 1.00 -2.57 1.72
C ALA A 39 1.65 -1.18 1.58
N CYS A 40 2.99 -1.16 1.53
CA CYS A 40 3.77 0.05 1.35
C CYS A 40 4.84 -0.11 0.26
N PRO A 41 5.32 0.98 -0.36
CA PRO A 41 6.32 0.91 -1.42
C PRO A 41 7.70 0.47 -0.91
N HIS A 42 8.09 0.90 0.29
CA HIS A 42 9.38 0.62 0.90
C HIS A 42 9.29 0.71 2.44
N GLU A 43 10.38 0.41 3.15
CA GLU A 43 10.42 0.57 4.60
C GLU A 43 10.54 2.04 5.00
N GLY A 44 9.92 2.37 6.14
CA GLY A 44 9.97 3.69 6.75
C GLY A 44 9.28 3.73 8.12
N PRO A 45 9.17 4.91 8.74
CA PRO A 45 8.58 5.11 10.06
C PRO A 45 7.20 4.45 10.26
N LEU A 46 6.30 4.58 9.28
CA LEU A 46 4.97 3.97 9.32
C LEU A 46 5.07 2.44 9.42
N THR A 47 5.82 1.82 8.52
CA THR A 47 5.96 0.35 8.44
C THR A 47 6.53 -0.24 9.72
N GLN A 48 7.50 0.45 10.34
CA GLN A 48 8.09 0.01 11.60
C GLN A 48 7.07 0.05 12.74
N ARG A 49 6.24 1.09 12.79
CA ARG A 49 5.24 1.26 13.84
C ARG A 49 4.11 0.25 13.68
N VAL A 50 3.67 0.00 12.45
CA VAL A 50 2.68 -1.02 12.13
C VAL A 50 3.18 -2.45 12.44
N ARG A 51 4.44 -2.78 12.13
CA ARG A 51 5.04 -4.06 12.53
C ARG A 51 5.05 -4.27 14.05
N ARG A 52 5.32 -3.21 14.83
CA ARG A 52 5.29 -3.28 16.30
C ARG A 52 3.89 -3.57 16.86
N MET A 53 2.84 -3.25 16.11
CA MET A 53 1.45 -3.58 16.44
C MET A 53 1.07 -5.02 16.05
N GLY A 54 2.04 -5.84 15.60
CA GLY A 54 1.81 -7.21 15.15
C GLY A 54 1.12 -7.31 13.78
N VAL A 55 1.06 -6.22 13.03
CA VAL A 55 0.45 -6.18 11.69
C VAL A 55 1.50 -6.54 10.64
N HIS A 56 1.13 -7.40 9.69
CA HIS A 56 2.03 -7.78 8.61
C HIS A 56 2.17 -6.64 7.60
N VAL A 57 3.41 -6.38 7.15
CA VAL A 57 3.71 -5.34 6.16
C VAL A 57 4.25 -5.96 4.88
N TYR A 58 3.58 -5.69 3.77
CA TYR A 58 3.94 -6.07 2.42
C TYR A 58 4.63 -4.91 1.70
N LEU A 59 5.87 -5.10 1.28
CA LEU A 59 6.66 -4.05 0.63
C LEU A 59 6.59 -4.12 -0.90
N GLY A 60 6.91 -3.02 -1.57
CA GLY A 60 6.93 -2.92 -3.04
C GLY A 60 5.57 -2.58 -3.66
N HIS A 61 4.61 -2.12 -2.85
CA HIS A 61 3.24 -1.82 -3.28
C HIS A 61 2.77 -0.45 -2.75
N PRO A 62 2.43 0.53 -3.61
CA PRO A 62 2.63 0.54 -5.07
C PRO A 62 4.12 0.51 -5.44
N SER A 63 4.43 0.28 -6.73
CA SER A 63 5.83 0.26 -7.15
C SER A 63 6.48 1.65 -6.97
N PRO A 64 7.76 1.73 -6.54
CA PRO A 64 8.45 3.01 -6.40
C PRO A 64 8.53 3.82 -7.70
N ARG A 65 8.44 3.16 -8.87
CA ARG A 65 8.40 3.82 -10.18
C ARG A 65 7.13 4.64 -10.36
N LEU A 66 5.98 4.11 -9.93
CA LEU A 66 4.71 4.81 -10.00
C LEU A 66 4.71 6.09 -9.15
N LEU A 67 5.41 6.06 -8.01
CA LEU A 67 5.53 7.21 -7.10
C LEU A 67 6.44 8.32 -7.62
N ARG A 68 7.28 8.03 -8.63
CA ARG A 68 8.14 9.03 -9.27
C ARG A 68 7.45 9.79 -10.41
N ILE A 69 6.23 9.41 -10.77
CA ILE A 69 5.46 10.10 -11.80
C ILE A 69 5.08 11.47 -11.24
N LYS A 70 5.71 12.52 -11.78
CA LYS A 70 5.35 13.90 -11.45
C LYS A 70 4.12 14.29 -12.27
N ARG A 71 3.27 15.13 -11.68
CA ARG A 71 2.06 15.67 -12.34
C ARG A 71 2.39 16.33 -13.68
N ASP A 72 3.58 16.93 -13.80
CA ASP A 72 4.02 17.66 -15.01
C ASP A 72 4.49 16.75 -16.16
N SER A 73 4.80 15.47 -15.90
CA SER A 73 5.28 14.55 -16.94
C SER A 73 4.16 13.91 -17.77
N LEU A 74 2.89 14.18 -17.44
CA LEU A 74 1.73 13.66 -18.17
C LEU A 74 1.47 14.38 -19.51
N GLY A 75 2.10 15.54 -19.75
CA GLY A 75 1.89 16.35 -20.96
C GLY A 75 3.03 16.34 -21.98
N GLY A 76 4.20 15.76 -21.65
CA GLY A 76 5.37 15.76 -22.53
C GLY A 76 5.46 14.49 -23.36
N GLY A 77 5.34 14.59 -24.69
CA GLY A 77 5.39 13.49 -25.67
C GLY A 77 6.74 12.77 -25.81
N GLY A 78 7.47 12.55 -24.73
CA GLY A 78 8.72 11.79 -24.71
C GLY A 78 8.49 10.28 -24.57
N PRO A 79 9.53 9.45 -24.80
CA PRO A 79 9.44 7.98 -24.68
C PRO A 79 9.06 7.49 -23.27
N ALA A 80 9.22 8.33 -22.24
CA ALA A 80 8.72 8.06 -20.89
C ALA A 80 7.18 7.99 -20.81
N ALA A 81 6.46 8.67 -21.72
CA ALA A 81 5.00 8.67 -21.77
C ALA A 81 4.41 7.27 -22.03
N LEU A 82 5.11 6.44 -22.81
CA LEU A 82 4.71 5.05 -23.10
C LEU A 82 5.09 4.07 -21.98
N ALA A 83 6.04 4.42 -21.12
CA ALA A 83 6.43 3.59 -19.99
C ALA A 83 5.40 3.68 -18.84
N TYR A 84 4.69 4.81 -18.70
CA TYR A 84 3.73 4.99 -17.61
C TYR A 84 2.56 4.00 -17.61
N PRO A 85 1.87 3.73 -18.74
CA PRO A 85 0.83 2.72 -18.79
C PRO A 85 1.36 1.33 -18.40
N LEU A 86 2.58 0.99 -18.82
CA LEU A 86 3.20 -0.29 -18.48
C LEU A 86 3.54 -0.38 -16.98
N ASP A 87 4.15 0.66 -16.40
CA ASP A 87 4.46 0.69 -14.97
C ASP A 87 3.18 0.67 -14.11
N LEU A 88 2.11 1.32 -14.55
CA LEU A 88 0.79 1.26 -13.92
C LEU A 88 0.20 -0.15 -14.00
N MET A 89 0.21 -0.77 -15.19
CA MET A 89 -0.27 -2.14 -15.41
C MET A 89 0.50 -3.15 -14.56
N VAL A 90 1.82 -3.04 -14.50
CA VAL A 90 2.67 -3.92 -13.66
C VAL A 90 2.38 -3.70 -12.18
N SER A 91 2.23 -2.45 -11.73
CA SER A 91 1.90 -2.13 -10.33
C SER A 91 0.53 -2.67 -9.95
N ALA A 92 -0.47 -2.50 -10.81
CA ALA A 92 -1.81 -3.03 -10.64
C ALA A 92 -1.82 -4.56 -10.63
N ALA A 93 -1.10 -5.22 -11.56
CA ALA A 93 -1.00 -6.66 -11.61
C ALA A 93 -0.34 -7.23 -10.34
N ARG A 94 0.71 -6.57 -9.84
CA ARG A 94 1.39 -6.93 -8.60
C ARG A 94 0.48 -6.78 -7.38
N LEU A 95 -0.23 -5.65 -7.27
CA LEU A 95 -1.19 -5.43 -6.20
C LEU A 95 -2.34 -6.44 -6.26
N ALA A 96 -2.87 -6.71 -7.45
CA ALA A 96 -3.90 -7.73 -7.65
C ALA A 96 -3.42 -9.13 -7.27
N ALA A 97 -2.17 -9.48 -7.61
CA ALA A 97 -1.57 -10.74 -7.18
C ALA A 97 -1.43 -10.82 -5.66
N LEU A 98 -1.04 -9.72 -4.99
CA LEU A 98 -1.00 -9.63 -3.53
C LEU A 98 -2.39 -9.83 -2.92
N ILE A 99 -3.40 -9.10 -3.43
CA ILE A 99 -4.79 -9.18 -2.97
C ILE A 99 -5.31 -10.62 -3.07
N ARG A 100 -5.09 -11.27 -4.22
CA ARG A 100 -5.55 -12.66 -4.45
C ARG A 100 -4.79 -13.69 -3.62
N ARG A 101 -3.46 -13.60 -3.55
CA ARG A 101 -2.63 -14.54 -2.75
C ARG A 101 -2.92 -14.41 -1.26
N GLY A 102 -3.09 -13.18 -0.78
CA GLY A 102 -3.45 -12.88 0.59
C GLY A 102 -4.92 -13.15 0.92
N ARG A 103 -5.78 -13.48 -0.06
CA ARG A 103 -7.22 -13.66 0.14
C ARG A 103 -7.83 -12.51 0.95
N PHE A 104 -7.44 -11.28 0.61
CA PHE A 104 -7.97 -10.10 1.26
C PHE A 104 -9.43 -9.91 0.86
N HIS A 105 -10.28 -9.65 1.85
CA HIS A 105 -11.73 -9.47 1.68
C HIS A 105 -12.06 -7.99 1.49
N LEU A 106 -11.27 -7.12 2.12
CA LEU A 106 -11.41 -5.67 2.03
C LEU A 106 -10.04 -5.05 1.73
N VAL A 107 -10.03 -4.05 0.86
CA VAL A 107 -8.84 -3.26 0.52
C VAL A 107 -9.18 -1.79 0.71
N LEU A 108 -8.37 -1.08 1.50
CA LEU A 108 -8.48 0.35 1.77
C LEU A 108 -7.29 1.08 1.16
#